data_AF-A0A8S9WL47-F1
#
_entry.id   AF-A0A8S9WL47-F1
#
_cell.length_a   1.000
_cell.length_b   1.000
_cell.length_c   1.000
_cell.angle_alpha   90.00
_cell.angle_beta   90.00
_cell.angle_gamma   90.00
#
_symmetry.space_group_name_H-M   'P 1'
#
loop_
_entity.id
_entity.type
_entity.pdbx_description
1 polymer ?
#
loop_
_entity_poly.entity_id
_entity_poly.type
_entity_poly.pdbx_seq_one_letter_code
_entity_poly.pdbx_strand_id
1 'polypeptide(L)'
;MVSGGYLRADKLAGKEVKNQDPYLHTSRPPEKRSKNFYLCIMQHLKSGLSPAEIARQLGISKQTLQYHLNKLKQAGTITKIGYGVWEVSDNVILEHETSKKSSQVGKPNTPTYKQTNLYLFEVRGHAFVFTLRFQAGLRNWTNTKREAYLERNNIAYKPLNIGGGGQRIIYKGHKTWLTNKSVILYDTNSYFAKEAQAAKSHAIYNFIKKIKGLERLLKADFTIKAGTQYKFKVSRQHYALVKNALAQQYNEADEKLEIYTEKGLWFLIDNSFNLNEAETVHSETADSDNKKVQDFFNSLKGQPNGITIDSLLQLSENIQQNQLLFSENALAHVDVIKRLGLSVETLNELLTELSKELKK
;
A
#
# COMPACT_ATOMS: atom_id res chain seq x y z
N MET A 1 -14.26 5.33 22.81
CA MET A 1 -14.55 5.83 21.44
C MET A 1 -13.23 5.99 20.69
N VAL A 2 -12.93 5.08 19.76
CA VAL A 2 -11.72 5.18 18.93
C VAL A 2 -12.00 6.19 17.82
N SER A 3 -11.29 7.32 17.81
CA SER A 3 -11.43 8.35 16.79
C SER A 3 -10.74 7.90 15.50
N GLY A 4 -11.49 7.27 14.59
CA GLY A 4 -11.01 6.97 13.25
C GLY A 4 -10.49 8.24 12.56
N GLY A 5 -9.16 8.32 12.41
CA GLY A 5 -8.47 9.51 11.91
C GLY A 5 -8.80 9.81 10.46
N TYR A 6 -9.11 11.07 10.15
CA TYR A 6 -9.22 11.54 8.76
C TYR A 6 -7.83 11.90 8.24
N LEU A 7 -7.45 11.35 7.09
CA LEU A 7 -6.22 11.73 6.41
C LEU A 7 -6.41 13.10 5.73
N ARG A 8 -5.45 14.00 5.94
CA ARG A 8 -5.30 15.25 5.17
C ARG A 8 -4.33 15.00 4.03
N ALA A 9 -4.68 15.43 2.82
CA ALA A 9 -3.84 15.23 1.63
C ALA A 9 -2.52 16.03 1.65
N ASP A 10 -2.38 17.03 2.54
CA ASP A 10 -1.32 18.04 2.47
C ASP A 10 -0.10 17.77 3.38
N LYS A 11 0.18 16.51 3.74
CA LYS A 11 1.38 16.15 4.54
C LYS A 11 2.44 15.33 3.78
N LEU A 12 2.50 15.47 2.46
CA LEU A 12 3.59 14.94 1.64
C LEU A 12 4.22 16.11 0.86
N ALA A 13 5.50 16.39 1.14
CA ALA A 13 6.37 17.44 0.58
C ALA A 13 6.21 18.85 1.17
N GLY A 14 6.97 19.12 2.23
CA GLY A 14 7.33 20.48 2.64
C GLY A 14 8.59 20.94 1.90
N LYS A 15 8.47 22.00 1.10
CA LYS A 15 9.48 23.04 0.87
C LYS A 15 8.79 24.20 0.15
N GLU A 16 8.53 25.27 0.88
CA GLU A 16 8.16 26.57 0.33
C GLU A 16 9.34 27.15 -0.46
N VAL A 17 9.07 27.65 -1.66
CA VAL A 17 9.99 28.51 -2.41
C VAL A 17 9.28 29.85 -2.62
N LYS A 18 9.98 30.93 -2.26
CA LYS A 18 9.54 32.32 -2.31
C LYS A 18 9.27 32.77 -3.75
N ASN A 19 8.19 33.55 -3.92
CA ASN A 19 7.86 34.30 -5.13
C ASN A 19 8.78 35.51 -5.31
N GLN A 20 9.38 35.62 -6.50
CA GLN A 20 9.83 36.83 -7.23
C GLN A 20 9.68 36.44 -8.72
N ASP A 21 9.14 37.18 -9.68
CA ASP A 21 8.94 38.62 -9.87
C ASP A 21 7.90 38.85 -11.03
N PRO A 22 7.46 40.09 -11.32
CA PRO A 22 6.29 40.43 -12.14
C PRO A 22 6.64 40.78 -13.59
N TYR A 23 5.91 40.24 -14.58
CA TYR A 23 5.74 40.89 -15.89
C TYR A 23 4.40 40.49 -16.54
N LEU A 24 3.58 41.50 -16.82
CA LEU A 24 2.37 41.45 -17.66
C LEU A 24 2.79 41.73 -19.11
N HIS A 25 2.51 40.83 -20.06
CA HIS A 25 1.55 41.06 -21.15
C HIS A 25 1.59 39.99 -22.25
N THR A 26 0.37 39.58 -22.66
CA THR A 26 -0.05 38.89 -23.89
C THR A 26 0.09 37.37 -24.03
N SER A 27 -1.02 36.79 -24.52
CA SER A 27 -1.27 35.40 -24.96
C SER A 27 -1.40 34.31 -23.88
N ARG A 28 -2.67 34.00 -23.57
CA ARG A 28 -3.27 32.71 -23.12
C ARG A 28 -2.27 31.62 -22.67
N PRO A 29 -2.29 31.16 -21.41
CA PRO A 29 -1.40 30.09 -20.97
C PRO A 29 -1.88 28.74 -21.56
N PRO A 30 -0.98 27.91 -22.12
CA PRO A 30 -1.37 26.59 -22.59
C PRO A 30 -1.64 25.67 -21.38
N GLU A 31 -2.83 25.08 -21.39
CA GLU A 31 -3.25 24.06 -20.42
C GLU A 31 -2.25 22.89 -20.35
N LYS A 32 -2.08 22.34 -19.14
CA LYS A 32 -1.22 21.19 -18.77
C LYS A 32 -1.15 20.08 -19.85
N ARG A 33 -0.13 20.15 -20.72
CA ARG A 33 0.28 19.09 -21.67
C ARG A 33 1.56 18.33 -21.23
N SER A 34 1.86 18.24 -19.94
CA SER A 34 3.18 17.76 -19.50
C SER A 34 3.48 16.27 -19.78
N LYS A 35 2.46 15.40 -19.86
CA LYS A 35 2.68 13.96 -20.14
C LYS A 35 2.81 13.63 -21.62
N ASN A 36 2.19 14.40 -22.52
CA ASN A 36 2.34 14.20 -23.97
C ASN A 36 3.63 14.80 -24.52
N PHE A 37 4.22 15.76 -23.81
CA PHE A 37 5.38 16.49 -24.31
C PHE A 37 6.65 15.61 -24.43
N TYR A 38 6.97 14.81 -23.41
CA TYR A 38 8.11 13.89 -23.47
C TYR A 38 7.93 12.76 -24.49
N LEU A 39 6.70 12.23 -24.61
CA LEU A 39 6.37 11.22 -25.62
C LEU A 39 6.55 11.75 -27.04
N CYS A 40 6.15 13.01 -27.27
CA CYS A 40 6.32 13.67 -28.56
C CYS A 40 7.80 13.86 -28.90
N ILE A 41 8.63 14.29 -27.94
CA ILE A 41 10.10 14.37 -28.14
C ILE A 41 10.67 12.98 -28.49
N MET A 42 10.29 11.93 -27.75
CA MET A 42 10.77 10.57 -28.01
C MET A 42 10.33 10.05 -29.39
N GLN A 43 9.10 10.33 -29.80
CA GLN A 43 8.59 9.96 -31.12
C GLN A 43 9.38 10.63 -32.24
N HIS A 44 9.71 11.92 -32.08
CA HIS A 44 10.51 12.65 -33.06
C HIS A 44 11.97 12.17 -33.11
N LEU A 45 12.55 11.79 -31.97
CA LEU A 45 13.87 11.15 -31.93
C LEU A 45 13.84 9.80 -32.65
N LYS A 46 12.80 8.98 -32.43
CA LYS A 46 12.63 7.70 -33.14
C LYS A 46 12.45 7.86 -34.64
N SER A 47 11.83 8.97 -35.10
CA SER A 47 11.73 9.28 -36.53
C SER A 47 13.03 9.83 -37.13
N GLY A 48 14.13 9.89 -36.37
CA GLY A 48 15.43 10.34 -36.85
C GLY A 48 15.57 11.86 -37.00
N LEU A 49 14.68 12.66 -36.40
CA LEU A 49 14.77 14.11 -36.50
C LEU A 49 15.90 14.66 -35.63
N SER A 50 16.59 15.68 -36.14
CA SER A 50 17.63 16.37 -35.38
C SER A 50 17.00 17.23 -34.26
N PRO A 51 17.71 17.47 -33.13
CA PRO A 51 17.20 18.33 -32.06
C PRO A 51 16.80 19.75 -32.54
N ALA A 52 17.47 20.28 -33.56
CA ALA A 52 17.10 21.58 -34.13
C ALA A 52 15.72 21.54 -34.80
N GLU A 53 15.40 20.47 -35.52
CA GLU A 53 14.10 20.27 -36.17
C GLU A 53 13.00 19.99 -35.15
N ILE A 54 13.29 19.21 -34.11
CA ILE A 54 12.35 18.94 -33.01
C ILE A 54 11.99 20.23 -32.29
N ALA A 55 12.98 21.07 -31.96
CA ALA A 55 12.74 22.36 -31.33
C ALA A 55 11.83 23.26 -32.20
N ARG A 56 12.09 23.28 -33.51
CA ARG A 56 11.27 24.02 -34.48
C ARG A 56 9.84 23.49 -34.56
N GLN A 57 9.65 22.16 -34.63
CA GLN A 57 8.32 21.54 -34.73
C GLN A 57 7.48 21.74 -33.45
N LEU A 58 8.13 21.71 -32.28
CA LEU A 58 7.47 21.92 -30.99
C LEU A 58 7.28 23.40 -30.63
N GLY A 59 7.84 24.33 -31.40
CA GLY A 59 7.78 25.77 -31.12
C GLY A 59 8.51 26.16 -29.83
N ILE A 60 9.60 25.47 -29.50
CA ILE A 60 10.39 25.71 -28.28
C ILE A 60 11.82 26.13 -28.62
N SER A 61 12.49 26.82 -27.70
CA SER A 61 13.90 27.18 -27.87
C SER A 61 14.80 25.92 -27.81
N LYS A 62 15.97 25.98 -28.46
CA LYS A 62 16.97 24.89 -28.42
C LYS A 62 17.43 24.59 -26.99
N GLN A 63 17.54 25.62 -26.15
CA GLN A 63 17.91 25.47 -24.73
C GLN A 63 16.84 24.73 -23.94
N THR A 64 15.55 25.05 -24.17
CA THR A 64 14.43 24.34 -23.54
C THR A 64 14.39 22.87 -23.97
N LEU A 65 14.57 22.57 -25.27
CA LEU A 65 14.66 21.19 -25.72
C LEU A 65 15.83 20.45 -25.05
N GLN A 66 17.01 21.09 -24.98
CA GLN A 66 18.19 20.48 -24.35
C GLN A 66 17.95 20.15 -22.87
N TYR A 67 17.23 20.99 -22.13
CA TYR A 67 16.81 20.71 -20.77
C TYR A 67 15.97 19.43 -20.66
N HIS A 68 15.03 19.22 -21.59
CA HIS A 68 14.19 18.01 -21.61
C HIS A 68 14.94 16.76 -22.05
N LEU A 69 15.85 16.88 -23.04
CA LEU A 69 16.73 15.78 -23.44
C LEU A 69 17.64 15.34 -22.28
N ASN A 70 18.18 16.28 -21.50
CA ASN A 70 18.97 15.97 -20.32
C ASN A 70 18.15 15.20 -19.26
N LYS A 71 16.87 15.56 -19.06
CA LYS A 71 15.98 14.80 -18.17
C LYS A 71 15.69 13.39 -18.67
N LEU A 72 15.41 13.22 -19.96
CA LEU A 72 15.20 11.91 -20.57
C LEU A 72 16.46 11.03 -20.51
N LYS A 73 17.63 11.65 -20.68
CA LYS A 73 18.93 11.00 -20.50
C LYS A 73 19.15 10.54 -19.06
N GLN A 74 18.89 11.41 -18.08
CA GLN A 74 18.99 11.08 -16.66
C GLN A 74 18.01 9.96 -16.25
N ALA A 75 16.84 9.89 -16.89
CA ALA A 75 15.87 8.83 -16.69
C ALA A 75 16.21 7.51 -17.42
N GLY A 76 17.34 7.43 -18.15
CA GLY A 76 17.74 6.25 -18.91
C GLY A 76 16.87 5.94 -20.12
N THR A 77 15.98 6.86 -20.50
CA THR A 77 15.01 6.67 -21.59
C THR A 77 15.61 6.90 -22.97
N ILE A 78 16.65 7.74 -23.04
CA ILE A 78 17.40 8.01 -24.27
C ILE A 78 18.91 8.02 -23.98
N THR A 79 19.71 7.68 -24.98
CA THR A 79 21.18 7.72 -24.95
C THR A 79 21.70 8.62 -26.06
N LYS A 80 22.85 9.26 -25.85
CA LYS A 80 23.49 10.11 -26.86
C LYS A 80 24.55 9.29 -27.57
N ILE A 81 24.36 9.00 -28.86
CA ILE A 81 25.25 8.16 -29.65
C ILE A 81 26.23 8.97 -30.53
N GLY A 82 25.96 10.26 -30.74
CA GLY A 82 26.83 11.12 -31.54
C GLY A 82 26.55 12.61 -31.35
N TYR A 83 27.24 13.45 -32.12
CA TYR A 83 27.00 14.89 -32.09
C TYR A 83 25.60 15.21 -32.63
N GLY A 84 24.68 15.57 -31.73
CA GLY A 84 23.29 15.86 -32.08
C GLY A 84 22.41 14.63 -32.33
N VAL A 85 22.95 13.42 -32.19
CA VAL A 85 22.20 12.17 -32.44
C VAL A 85 21.88 11.48 -31.12
N TRP A 86 20.61 11.14 -30.94
CA TRP A 86 20.07 10.47 -29.76
C TRP A 86 19.33 9.21 -30.18
N GLU A 87 19.51 8.16 -29.40
CA GLU A 87 18.82 6.89 -29.55
C GLU A 87 17.86 6.69 -28.39
N VAL A 88 16.69 6.10 -28.65
CA VAL A 88 15.68 5.83 -27.62
C VAL A 88 15.84 4.40 -27.15
N SER A 89 16.07 4.20 -25.85
CA SER A 89 16.26 2.87 -25.27
C SER A 89 14.97 2.03 -25.45
N ASP A 90 15.03 0.94 -26.22
CA ASP A 90 13.86 0.10 -26.51
C ASP A 90 13.25 -0.57 -25.27
N ASN A 91 14.06 -0.77 -24.22
CA ASN A 91 13.62 -1.35 -22.96
C ASN A 91 12.54 -0.53 -22.23
N VAL A 92 12.38 0.77 -22.54
CA VAL A 92 11.42 1.66 -21.84
C VAL A 92 10.07 1.73 -22.57
N ILE A 93 10.01 1.37 -23.85
CA ILE A 93 8.79 1.45 -24.68
C ILE A 93 8.06 0.11 -24.76
N LEU A 94 8.77 -1.01 -24.59
CA LEU A 94 8.19 -2.36 -24.63
C LEU A 94 7.20 -2.66 -23.49
N GLU A 95 7.15 -1.85 -22.42
CA GLU A 95 6.09 -1.97 -21.40
C GLU A 95 4.73 -1.39 -21.84
N HIS A 96 4.65 -0.76 -23.02
CA HIS A 96 3.44 -0.10 -23.52
C HIS A 96 3.06 -0.44 -24.97
N GLU A 97 3.53 -1.57 -25.52
CA GLU A 97 3.16 -1.95 -26.88
C GLU A 97 1.70 -2.38 -27.03
N THR A 98 1.12 -1.78 -28.07
CA THR A 98 -0.23 -1.87 -28.61
C THR A 98 -0.72 -3.31 -28.82
N SER A 99 -1.89 -3.62 -28.26
CA SER A 99 -2.61 -4.85 -28.54
C SER A 99 -3.12 -4.87 -30.00
N LYS A 100 -2.43 -5.60 -30.87
CA LYS A 100 -3.03 -6.06 -32.12
C LYS A 100 -4.13 -7.08 -31.78
N LYS A 101 -5.39 -6.71 -32.01
CA LYS A 101 -6.53 -7.61 -31.91
C LYS A 101 -6.42 -8.68 -33.01
N SER A 102 -6.10 -9.91 -32.63
CA SER A 102 -6.37 -11.07 -33.47
C SER A 102 -7.72 -11.67 -33.05
N SER A 103 -8.65 -11.72 -33.99
CA SER A 103 -9.92 -12.43 -33.84
C SER A 103 -9.64 -13.93 -33.88
N GLN A 104 -9.59 -14.58 -32.71
CA GLN A 104 -9.75 -16.02 -32.62
C GLN A 104 -10.92 -16.34 -31.70
N VAL A 105 -11.79 -17.20 -32.21
CA VAL A 105 -13.01 -17.70 -31.57
C VAL A 105 -12.67 -19.06 -30.97
N GLY A 106 -12.93 -19.24 -29.67
CA GLY A 106 -13.03 -20.58 -29.06
C GLY A 106 -12.13 -20.86 -27.86
N LYS A 107 -12.55 -20.40 -26.68
CA LYS A 107 -12.53 -21.05 -25.34
C LYS A 107 -12.99 -20.02 -24.29
N PRO A 108 -13.58 -20.43 -23.13
CA PRO A 108 -14.04 -19.50 -22.12
C PRO A 108 -12.88 -18.61 -21.64
N ASN A 109 -12.96 -17.33 -21.97
CA ASN A 109 -11.96 -16.32 -21.69
C ASN A 109 -11.85 -16.09 -20.16
N THR A 110 -11.05 -16.89 -19.46
CA THR A 110 -10.29 -16.31 -18.36
C THR A 110 -9.30 -15.37 -19.01
N PRO A 111 -9.36 -14.04 -18.78
CA PRO A 111 -8.40 -13.12 -19.36
C PRO A 111 -7.01 -13.54 -18.90
N THR A 112 -6.26 -14.17 -19.81
CA THR A 112 -4.85 -14.47 -19.62
C THR A 112 -4.16 -13.11 -19.59
N TYR A 113 -4.11 -12.50 -18.41
CA TYR A 113 -3.24 -11.37 -18.16
C TYR A 113 -1.85 -11.85 -18.58
N LYS A 114 -1.35 -11.33 -19.70
CA LYS A 114 0.05 -11.54 -20.08
C LYS A 114 0.86 -11.22 -18.83
N GLN A 115 1.54 -12.22 -18.27
CA GLN A 115 2.30 -12.15 -17.02
C GLN A 115 3.57 -11.29 -17.19
N THR A 116 3.46 -10.18 -17.91
CA THR A 116 4.55 -9.22 -18.07
C THR A 116 4.75 -8.55 -16.71
N ASN A 117 5.79 -9.01 -16.01
CA ASN A 117 6.36 -8.41 -14.80
C ASN A 117 5.50 -8.38 -13.53
N LEU A 118 4.50 -9.26 -13.38
CA LEU A 118 3.89 -9.54 -12.07
C LEU A 118 4.91 -10.05 -11.04
N TYR A 119 6.07 -10.54 -11.50
CA TYR A 119 7.19 -10.97 -10.66
C TYR A 119 7.84 -9.84 -9.83
N LEU A 120 7.60 -8.56 -10.16
CA LEU A 120 8.19 -7.44 -9.41
C LEU A 120 7.34 -6.94 -8.25
N PHE A 121 6.07 -7.35 -8.17
CA PHE A 121 5.13 -6.83 -7.19
C PHE A 121 4.72 -7.90 -6.20
N GLU A 122 5.04 -7.67 -4.93
CA GLU A 122 4.76 -8.61 -3.84
C GLU A 122 3.36 -8.38 -3.23
N VAL A 123 2.79 -7.18 -3.40
CA VAL A 123 1.54 -6.78 -2.74
C VAL A 123 0.49 -6.31 -3.76
N ARG A 124 -0.73 -6.84 -3.63
CA ARG A 124 -1.95 -6.39 -4.33
C ARG A 124 -2.92 -5.72 -3.37
N GLY A 125 -3.05 -4.40 -3.45
CA GLY A 125 -4.12 -3.66 -2.78
C GLY A 125 -5.41 -3.69 -3.61
N HIS A 126 -6.55 -4.03 -3.01
CA HIS A 126 -7.83 -4.07 -3.72
C HIS A 126 -9.05 -3.84 -2.80
N ALA A 127 -10.26 -3.94 -3.38
CA ALA A 127 -11.55 -3.78 -2.69
C ALA A 127 -11.68 -2.48 -1.87
N PHE A 128 -11.06 -1.39 -2.35
CA PHE A 128 -11.06 -0.12 -1.65
C PHE A 128 -12.46 0.49 -1.63
N VAL A 129 -12.91 0.89 -0.44
CA VAL A 129 -14.12 1.72 -0.28
C VAL A 129 -13.71 3.05 0.30
N PHE A 130 -13.79 4.11 -0.50
CA PHE A 130 -13.48 5.46 -0.08
C PHE A 130 -14.74 6.19 0.34
N THR A 131 -14.70 6.86 1.49
CA THR A 131 -15.78 7.75 1.95
C THR A 131 -15.28 9.18 1.96
N LEU A 132 -15.69 9.96 0.96
CA LEU A 132 -15.46 11.40 0.88
C LEU A 132 -16.49 12.13 1.72
N ARG A 133 -16.06 12.90 2.71
CA ARG A 133 -16.92 13.79 3.49
C ARG A 133 -16.77 15.22 3.00
N PHE A 134 -17.89 15.91 2.86
CA PHE A 134 -17.96 17.33 2.55
C PHE A 134 -18.81 18.05 3.63
N GLN A 135 -18.80 19.39 3.61
CA GLN A 135 -19.56 20.17 4.59
C GLN A 135 -21.06 19.89 4.46
N ALA A 136 -21.76 19.79 5.59
CA ALA A 136 -23.21 19.68 5.58
C ALA A 136 -23.83 20.94 4.96
N GLY A 137 -24.96 20.78 4.27
CA GLY A 137 -25.66 21.91 3.65
C GLY A 137 -25.05 22.40 2.33
N LEU A 138 -24.28 21.56 1.62
CA LEU A 138 -23.83 21.89 0.28
C LEU A 138 -25.01 22.35 -0.59
N ARG A 139 -24.88 23.52 -1.22
CA ARG A 139 -25.99 24.15 -1.95
C ARG A 139 -26.53 23.18 -3.00
N ASN A 140 -27.83 22.97 -2.96
CA ASN A 140 -28.56 22.04 -3.86
C ASN A 140 -28.19 20.56 -3.72
N TRP A 141 -27.57 20.14 -2.62
CA TRP A 141 -27.19 18.75 -2.37
C TRP A 141 -28.13 18.03 -1.38
N THR A 142 -29.43 18.20 -1.57
CA THR A 142 -30.45 17.42 -0.85
C THR A 142 -30.83 16.19 -1.67
N ASN A 143 -31.47 15.19 -1.03
CA ASN A 143 -31.92 13.99 -1.72
C ASN A 143 -32.79 14.33 -2.95
N THR A 144 -33.80 15.17 -2.75
CA THR A 144 -34.76 15.61 -3.78
C THR A 144 -34.11 16.42 -4.89
N LYS A 145 -33.23 17.38 -4.56
CA LYS A 145 -32.56 18.21 -5.57
C LYS A 145 -31.53 17.43 -6.38
N ARG A 146 -30.82 16.50 -5.74
CA ARG A 146 -29.86 15.61 -6.40
C ARG A 146 -30.58 14.65 -7.34
N GLU A 147 -31.69 14.07 -6.91
CA GLU A 147 -32.57 13.24 -7.74
C GLU A 147 -33.06 14.00 -8.99
N ALA A 148 -33.67 15.18 -8.80
CA ALA A 148 -34.13 16.01 -9.91
C ALA A 148 -32.98 16.41 -10.87
N TYR A 149 -31.77 16.61 -10.35
CA TYR A 149 -30.60 16.86 -11.20
C TYR A 149 -30.21 15.62 -12.02
N LEU A 150 -30.20 14.44 -11.41
CA LEU A 150 -29.86 13.18 -12.09
C LEU A 150 -30.87 12.88 -13.20
N GLU A 151 -32.16 13.04 -12.94
CA GLU A 151 -33.24 12.89 -13.93
C GLU A 151 -33.06 13.87 -15.10
N ARG A 152 -32.91 15.17 -14.80
CA ARG A 152 -32.74 16.22 -15.83
C ARG A 152 -31.54 16.00 -16.73
N ASN A 153 -30.46 15.41 -16.20
CA ASN A 153 -29.23 15.14 -16.95
C ASN A 153 -29.15 13.70 -17.49
N ASN A 154 -30.25 12.93 -17.45
CA ASN A 154 -30.31 11.55 -17.90
C ASN A 154 -29.21 10.64 -17.28
N ILE A 155 -28.89 10.87 -16.00
CA ILE A 155 -27.91 10.06 -15.27
C ILE A 155 -28.65 8.93 -14.55
N ALA A 156 -28.49 7.70 -15.04
CA ALA A 156 -29.11 6.52 -14.44
C ALA A 156 -28.68 6.34 -12.97
N TYR A 157 -29.66 6.14 -12.08
CA TYR A 157 -29.44 5.91 -10.66
C TYR A 157 -30.43 4.88 -10.08
N LYS A 158 -30.12 4.37 -8.89
CA LYS A 158 -31.07 3.64 -8.04
C LYS A 158 -31.20 4.34 -6.68
N PRO A 159 -32.41 4.53 -6.14
CA PRO A 159 -32.57 5.07 -4.79
C PRO A 159 -31.96 4.12 -3.75
N LEU A 160 -31.44 4.71 -2.67
CA LEU A 160 -30.90 3.98 -1.52
C LEU A 160 -31.85 4.11 -0.33
N ASN A 161 -32.23 2.97 0.26
CA ASN A 161 -33.09 2.90 1.45
C ASN A 161 -32.27 3.09 2.73
N ILE A 162 -31.69 4.29 2.89
CA ILE A 162 -30.89 4.67 4.08
C ILE A 162 -31.50 5.91 4.75
N GLY A 163 -31.28 6.10 6.05
CA GLY A 163 -31.75 7.28 6.77
C GLY A 163 -31.22 8.58 6.16
N GLY A 164 -32.13 9.41 5.62
CA GLY A 164 -31.80 10.64 4.88
C GLY A 164 -31.76 10.49 3.35
N GLY A 165 -32.00 9.28 2.84
CA GLY A 165 -32.00 8.96 1.42
C GLY A 165 -30.61 8.95 0.79
N GLY A 166 -30.57 8.61 -0.50
CA GLY A 166 -29.37 8.62 -1.31
C GLY A 166 -29.60 8.04 -2.68
N GLN A 167 -28.62 8.19 -3.57
CA GLN A 167 -28.66 7.65 -4.92
C GLN A 167 -27.40 6.86 -5.19
N ARG A 168 -27.57 5.64 -5.73
CA ARG A 168 -26.50 4.82 -6.26
C ARG A 168 -26.39 5.05 -7.76
N ILE A 169 -25.24 5.53 -8.22
CA ILE A 169 -24.91 5.63 -9.64
C ILE A 169 -23.76 4.68 -9.98
N ILE A 170 -23.60 4.38 -11.28
CA ILE A 170 -22.41 3.74 -11.81
C ILE A 170 -21.56 4.81 -12.50
N TYR A 171 -20.44 5.19 -11.90
CA TYR A 171 -19.53 6.20 -12.44
C TYR A 171 -18.25 5.53 -12.93
N LYS A 172 -18.01 5.54 -14.25
CA LYS A 172 -16.84 4.91 -14.88
C LYS A 172 -16.63 3.45 -14.45
N GLY A 173 -17.70 2.66 -14.43
CA GLY A 173 -17.67 1.27 -14.00
C GLY A 173 -17.64 1.05 -12.48
N HIS A 174 -17.60 2.11 -11.68
CA HIS A 174 -17.56 2.01 -10.22
C HIS A 174 -18.92 2.34 -9.60
N LYS A 175 -19.31 1.54 -8.61
CA LYS A 175 -20.48 1.82 -7.77
C LYS A 175 -20.17 3.03 -6.89
N THR A 176 -21.00 4.06 -6.99
CA THR A 176 -20.84 5.31 -6.23
C THR A 176 -22.15 5.63 -5.52
N TRP A 177 -22.10 5.82 -4.21
CA TRP A 177 -23.25 6.25 -3.41
C TRP A 177 -23.15 7.75 -3.14
N LEU A 178 -24.19 8.47 -3.50
CA LEU A 178 -24.36 9.89 -3.25
C LEU A 178 -25.31 10.06 -2.07
N THR A 179 -24.78 10.52 -0.93
CA THR A 179 -25.57 10.82 0.26
C THR A 179 -25.55 12.32 0.54
N ASN A 180 -26.31 12.78 1.53
CA ASN A 180 -26.35 14.20 1.89
C ASN A 180 -25.09 14.69 2.61
N LYS A 181 -24.24 13.78 3.11
CA LYS A 181 -23.04 14.12 3.91
C LYS A 181 -21.75 13.55 3.33
N SER A 182 -21.85 12.64 2.36
CA SER A 182 -20.69 11.96 1.78
C SER A 182 -20.94 11.42 0.38
N VAL A 183 -19.83 11.21 -0.34
CA VAL A 183 -19.77 10.34 -1.51
C VAL A 183 -19.00 9.09 -1.12
N ILE A 184 -19.55 7.90 -1.37
CA ILE A 184 -18.89 6.63 -1.11
C ILE A 184 -18.57 5.97 -2.45
N LEU A 185 -17.28 5.79 -2.76
CA LEU A 185 -16.80 5.14 -3.98
C LEU A 185 -16.34 3.72 -3.66
N TYR A 186 -16.91 2.73 -4.34
CA TYR A 186 -16.46 1.34 -4.29
C TYR A 186 -15.53 1.08 -5.48
N ASP A 187 -14.24 0.94 -5.20
CA ASP A 187 -13.20 0.72 -6.21
C ASP A 187 -12.82 -0.76 -6.26
N THR A 188 -13.16 -1.41 -7.38
CA THR A 188 -12.87 -2.82 -7.65
C THR A 188 -11.53 -3.02 -8.36
N ASN A 189 -10.78 -1.95 -8.62
CA ASN A 189 -9.48 -2.05 -9.27
C ASN A 189 -8.45 -2.70 -8.33
N SER A 190 -7.53 -3.47 -8.91
CA SER A 190 -6.34 -3.98 -8.23
C SER A 190 -5.16 -3.02 -8.41
N TYR A 191 -4.38 -2.84 -7.36
CA TYR A 191 -3.24 -1.94 -7.29
C TYR A 191 -2.01 -2.74 -6.83
N PHE A 192 -1.09 -3.00 -7.75
CA PHE A 192 0.12 -3.77 -7.46
C PHE A 192 1.28 -2.84 -7.08
N ALA A 193 2.01 -3.22 -6.03
CA ALA A 193 3.20 -2.51 -5.56
C ALA A 193 4.12 -3.45 -4.78
N LYS A 194 5.31 -2.97 -4.41
CA LYS A 194 6.23 -3.70 -3.51
C LYS A 194 5.73 -3.72 -2.06
N GLU A 195 5.01 -2.68 -1.65
CA GLU A 195 4.50 -2.51 -0.29
C GLU A 195 3.03 -2.09 -0.31
N ALA A 196 2.28 -2.48 0.72
CA ALA A 196 0.87 -2.11 0.87
C ALA A 196 0.64 -0.59 0.86
N GLN A 197 1.52 0.19 1.49
CA GLN A 197 1.42 1.66 1.54
C GLN A 197 1.56 2.30 0.14
N ALA A 198 2.39 1.74 -0.73
CA ALA A 198 2.54 2.19 -2.10
C ALA A 198 1.27 1.86 -2.93
N ALA A 199 0.72 0.66 -2.79
CA ALA A 199 -0.55 0.28 -3.41
C ALA A 199 -1.70 1.20 -2.96
N LYS A 200 -1.77 1.51 -1.66
CA LYS A 200 -2.72 2.47 -1.07
C LYS A 200 -2.58 3.86 -1.69
N SER A 201 -1.34 4.34 -1.84
CA SER A 201 -1.05 5.64 -2.45
C SER A 201 -1.54 5.71 -3.90
N HIS A 202 -1.34 4.64 -4.67
CA HIS A 202 -1.87 4.53 -6.04
C HIS A 202 -3.41 4.54 -6.06
N ALA A 203 -4.04 3.82 -5.13
CA ALA A 203 -5.49 3.81 -5.00
C ALA A 203 -6.06 5.19 -4.65
N ILE A 204 -5.43 5.90 -3.71
CA ILE A 204 -5.81 7.28 -3.34
C ILE A 204 -5.68 8.24 -4.53
N TYR A 205 -4.58 8.15 -5.29
CA TYR A 205 -4.39 8.97 -6.48
C TYR A 205 -5.52 8.76 -7.50
N ASN A 206 -5.86 7.50 -7.80
CA ASN A 206 -6.94 7.16 -8.71
C ASN A 206 -8.32 7.57 -8.17
N PHE A 207 -8.54 7.43 -6.87
CA PHE A 207 -9.74 7.93 -6.19
C PHE A 207 -9.90 9.45 -6.40
N ILE A 208 -8.88 10.26 -6.11
CA ILE A 208 -8.93 11.72 -6.29
C ILE A 208 -9.21 12.09 -7.76
N LYS A 209 -8.58 11.39 -8.71
CA LYS A 209 -8.84 11.57 -10.15
C LYS A 209 -10.30 11.26 -10.51
N LYS A 210 -10.89 10.21 -9.93
CA LYS A 210 -12.30 9.85 -10.12
C LYS A 210 -13.23 10.90 -9.49
N ILE A 211 -12.95 11.38 -8.28
CA ILE A 211 -13.72 12.44 -7.62
C ILE A 211 -13.75 13.73 -8.45
N LYS A 212 -12.61 14.20 -8.96
CA LYS A 212 -12.57 15.38 -9.85
C LYS A 212 -13.38 15.19 -11.14
N GLY A 213 -13.47 13.96 -11.62
CA GLY A 213 -14.33 13.63 -12.75
C GLY A 213 -15.81 13.62 -12.37
N LEU A 214 -16.14 13.15 -11.18
CA LEU A 214 -17.48 13.10 -10.64
C LEU A 214 -18.04 14.50 -10.36
N GLU A 215 -17.22 15.39 -9.80
CA GLU A 215 -17.55 16.81 -9.58
C GLU A 215 -17.97 17.51 -10.87
N ARG A 216 -17.25 17.25 -11.98
CA ARG A 216 -17.60 17.79 -13.30
C ARG A 216 -18.91 17.24 -13.85
N LEU A 217 -19.20 15.97 -13.61
CA LEU A 217 -20.45 15.32 -14.01
C LEU A 217 -21.64 15.89 -13.22
N LEU A 218 -21.47 16.09 -11.91
CA LEU A 218 -22.53 16.48 -11.00
C LEU A 218 -22.63 18.00 -10.78
N LYS A 219 -21.73 18.78 -11.40
CA LYS A 219 -21.60 20.23 -11.23
C LYS A 219 -21.58 20.63 -9.75
N ALA A 220 -20.82 19.88 -8.97
CA ALA A 220 -20.69 20.03 -7.52
C ALA A 220 -19.21 20.15 -7.12
N ASP A 221 -18.97 20.77 -5.97
CA ASP A 221 -17.65 20.84 -5.31
C ASP A 221 -17.73 20.07 -3.99
N PHE A 222 -16.91 19.03 -3.82
CA PHE A 222 -16.87 18.21 -2.61
C PHE A 222 -15.71 18.55 -1.68
N THR A 223 -15.00 19.65 -1.94
CA THR A 223 -13.92 20.12 -1.06
C THR A 223 -14.48 20.77 0.21
N ILE A 224 -13.69 20.74 1.30
CA ILE A 224 -14.06 21.40 2.58
C ILE A 224 -13.76 22.88 2.57
N LYS A 225 -12.69 23.28 1.89
CA LYS A 225 -12.35 24.66 1.58
C LYS A 225 -12.50 24.79 0.09
N ALA A 226 -13.31 25.74 -0.39
CA ALA A 226 -13.70 25.88 -1.79
C ALA A 226 -12.51 25.64 -2.74
N GLY A 227 -12.54 24.52 -3.46
CA GLY A 227 -11.53 24.08 -4.40
C GLY A 227 -10.18 23.58 -3.84
N THR A 228 -9.96 23.55 -2.53
CA THR A 228 -8.62 23.31 -1.96
C THR A 228 -8.38 21.89 -1.46
N GLN A 229 -9.30 21.33 -0.66
CA GLN A 229 -8.99 20.12 0.12
C GLN A 229 -10.15 19.14 0.22
N TYR A 230 -9.88 17.86 -0.11
CA TYR A 230 -10.78 16.75 0.16
C TYR A 230 -10.55 16.18 1.56
N LYS A 231 -11.64 15.83 2.26
CA LYS A 231 -11.58 15.04 3.49
C LYS A 231 -12.19 13.68 3.22
N PHE A 232 -11.38 12.65 3.22
CA PHE A 232 -11.85 11.28 3.00
C PHE A 232 -11.25 10.33 4.01
N LYS A 233 -11.85 9.14 4.09
CA LYS A 233 -11.28 7.97 4.76
C LYS A 233 -11.39 6.74 3.87
N VAL A 234 -10.51 5.78 4.09
CA VAL A 234 -10.59 4.45 3.50
C VAL A 234 -11.40 3.59 4.46
N SER A 235 -12.66 3.32 4.12
CA SER A 235 -13.59 2.58 4.97
C SER A 235 -13.45 1.07 4.85
N ARG A 236 -12.87 0.59 3.74
CA ARG A 236 -12.51 -0.80 3.49
C ARG A 236 -11.27 -0.83 2.60
N GLN A 237 -10.34 -1.72 2.89
CA GLN A 237 -9.10 -1.92 2.14
C GLN A 237 -8.60 -3.34 2.41
N HIS A 238 -8.11 -3.99 1.36
CA HIS A 238 -7.59 -5.33 1.38
C HIS A 238 -6.18 -5.31 0.80
N TYR A 239 -5.22 -6.03 1.41
CA TYR A 239 -3.87 -6.16 0.89
C TYR A 239 -3.42 -7.62 0.90
N ALA A 240 -3.24 -8.15 -0.30
CA ALA A 240 -2.82 -9.52 -0.54
C ALA A 240 -1.32 -9.60 -0.84
N LEU A 241 -0.60 -10.49 -0.16
CA LEU A 241 0.69 -10.99 -0.62
C LEU A 241 0.42 -12.01 -1.73
N VAL A 242 0.82 -11.69 -2.96
CA VAL A 242 0.57 -12.55 -4.11
C VAL A 242 1.62 -13.66 -4.19
N LYS A 243 1.23 -14.84 -4.69
CA LYS A 243 2.08 -16.04 -4.80
C LYS A 243 2.68 -16.43 -3.44
N ASN A 244 1.89 -16.32 -2.38
CA ASN A 244 2.34 -16.68 -1.05
C ASN A 244 2.35 -18.21 -0.89
N ALA A 245 3.44 -18.77 -0.36
CA ALA A 245 3.60 -20.22 -0.21
C ALA A 245 2.56 -20.85 0.73
N LEU A 246 2.20 -20.16 1.82
CA LEU A 246 1.14 -20.61 2.72
C LEU A 246 -0.20 -20.63 2.00
N ALA A 247 -0.51 -19.56 1.27
CA ALA A 247 -1.74 -19.50 0.48
C ALA A 247 -1.83 -20.62 -0.56
N GLN A 248 -0.71 -20.93 -1.23
CA GLN A 248 -0.63 -22.03 -2.18
C GLN A 248 -0.93 -23.37 -1.50
N GLN A 249 -0.32 -23.65 -0.34
CA GLN A 249 -0.57 -24.89 0.41
C GLN A 249 -2.04 -25.07 0.78
N TYR A 250 -2.69 -24.03 1.32
CA TYR A 250 -4.12 -24.09 1.67
C TYR A 250 -4.99 -24.28 0.42
N ASN A 251 -4.68 -23.59 -0.68
CA ASN A 251 -5.43 -23.71 -1.93
C ASN A 251 -5.28 -25.11 -2.57
N GLU A 252 -4.10 -25.72 -2.48
CA GLU A 252 -3.86 -27.09 -2.96
C GLU A 252 -4.61 -28.14 -2.13
N ALA A 253 -4.79 -27.88 -0.84
CA ALA A 253 -5.57 -28.72 0.07
C ALA A 253 -7.09 -28.47 0.01
N ASP A 254 -7.56 -27.51 -0.79
CA ASP A 254 -8.95 -27.01 -0.80
C ASP A 254 -9.43 -26.55 0.60
N GLU A 255 -8.51 -26.01 1.40
CA GLU A 255 -8.77 -25.53 2.75
C GLU A 255 -8.86 -23.99 2.81
N LYS A 256 -9.52 -23.48 3.85
CA LYS A 256 -9.63 -22.05 4.12
C LYS A 256 -9.03 -21.71 5.47
N LEU A 257 -8.24 -20.65 5.50
CA LEU A 257 -7.74 -20.07 6.74
C LEU A 257 -8.33 -18.67 6.90
N GLU A 258 -9.01 -18.45 8.01
CA GLU A 258 -9.52 -17.15 8.45
C GLU A 258 -9.08 -16.92 9.89
N ILE A 259 -8.41 -15.80 10.15
CA ILE A 259 -7.91 -15.42 11.48
C ILE A 259 -8.69 -14.21 11.96
N TYR A 260 -9.34 -14.36 13.11
CA TYR A 260 -10.14 -13.34 13.75
C TYR A 260 -9.41 -12.74 14.96
N THR A 261 -9.61 -11.46 15.18
CA THR A 261 -9.22 -10.74 16.40
C THR A 261 -10.48 -10.27 17.12
N GLU A 262 -10.34 -9.67 18.30
CA GLU A 262 -11.45 -8.97 18.98
C GLU A 262 -12.13 -7.89 18.11
N LYS A 263 -11.41 -7.39 17.09
CA LYS A 263 -11.90 -6.37 16.13
C LYS A 263 -12.51 -6.97 14.86
N GLY A 264 -12.63 -8.30 14.78
CA GLY A 264 -13.17 -9.03 13.64
C GLY A 264 -12.09 -9.67 12.76
N LEU A 265 -12.47 -9.99 11.51
CA LEU A 265 -11.61 -10.66 10.54
C LEU A 265 -10.36 -9.83 10.27
N TRP A 266 -9.19 -10.44 10.44
CA TRP A 266 -7.90 -9.77 10.35
C TRP A 266 -7.10 -10.25 9.14
N PHE A 267 -7.02 -11.57 8.98
CA PHE A 267 -6.24 -12.23 7.94
C PHE A 267 -7.02 -13.38 7.33
N LEU A 268 -6.86 -13.61 6.02
CA LEU A 268 -7.47 -14.73 5.32
C LEU A 268 -6.60 -15.20 4.15
N ILE A 269 -6.79 -16.45 3.74
CA ILE A 269 -6.28 -16.96 2.46
C ILE A 269 -7.38 -16.84 1.41
N ASP A 270 -7.05 -16.25 0.27
CA ASP A 270 -7.91 -16.15 -0.90
C ASP A 270 -7.18 -16.68 -2.15
N ASN A 271 -7.94 -17.13 -3.14
CA ASN A 271 -7.42 -17.49 -4.45
C ASN A 271 -8.10 -16.71 -5.58
N SER A 272 -8.44 -15.46 -5.31
CA SER A 272 -8.91 -14.54 -6.33
C SER A 272 -7.89 -14.47 -7.48
N PHE A 273 -8.36 -14.70 -8.71
CA PHE A 273 -7.54 -14.66 -9.93
C PHE A 273 -6.41 -15.71 -10.02
N ASN A 274 -6.48 -16.80 -9.25
CA ASN A 274 -5.44 -17.85 -9.23
C ASN A 274 -4.06 -17.27 -8.82
N LEU A 275 -4.06 -16.38 -7.83
CA LEU A 275 -2.87 -15.66 -7.38
C LEU A 275 -2.29 -16.19 -6.06
N ASN A 276 -2.92 -17.15 -5.39
CA ASN A 276 -2.51 -17.69 -4.09
C ASN A 276 -2.20 -16.56 -3.08
N GLU A 277 -3.26 -15.94 -2.56
CA GLU A 277 -3.19 -14.69 -1.83
C GLU A 277 -3.29 -14.87 -0.31
N ALA A 278 -2.32 -14.34 0.41
CA ALA A 278 -2.36 -14.17 1.85
C ALA A 278 -2.74 -12.72 2.18
N GLU A 279 -3.94 -12.50 2.72
CA GLU A 279 -4.60 -11.20 2.70
C GLU A 279 -4.91 -10.64 4.08
N THR A 280 -4.55 -9.37 4.32
CA THR A 280 -5.01 -8.60 5.48
C THR A 280 -6.19 -7.71 5.10
N VAL A 281 -7.25 -7.71 5.92
CA VAL A 281 -8.55 -7.08 5.57
C VAL A 281 -9.07 -6.06 6.58
N HIS A 282 -8.37 -5.85 7.69
CA HIS A 282 -8.81 -4.91 8.71
C HIS A 282 -8.91 -3.47 8.16
N SER A 283 -10.08 -2.84 8.32
CA SER A 283 -10.39 -1.56 7.66
C SER A 283 -9.39 -0.43 7.94
N GLU A 284 -8.78 -0.40 9.13
CA GLU A 284 -7.88 0.68 9.55
C GLU A 284 -6.39 0.31 9.45
N THR A 285 -6.05 -0.96 9.67
CA THR A 285 -4.66 -1.40 9.88
C THR A 285 -4.17 -2.40 8.84
N ALA A 286 -4.99 -2.81 7.87
CA ALA A 286 -4.58 -3.82 6.90
C ALA A 286 -3.26 -3.48 6.18
N ASP A 287 -2.97 -2.19 5.91
CA ASP A 287 -1.72 -1.78 5.29
C ASP A 287 -0.49 -1.99 6.18
N SER A 288 -0.59 -1.71 7.48
CA SER A 288 0.53 -1.94 8.42
C SER A 288 0.63 -3.41 8.82
N ASP A 289 -0.49 -4.10 8.91
CA ASP A 289 -0.53 -5.53 9.22
C ASP A 289 0.04 -6.37 8.07
N ASN A 290 -0.21 -5.98 6.81
CA ASN A 290 0.39 -6.66 5.65
C ASN A 290 1.92 -6.65 5.72
N LYS A 291 2.52 -5.53 6.12
CA LYS A 291 3.96 -5.43 6.32
C LYS A 291 4.45 -6.36 7.43
N LYS A 292 3.75 -6.46 8.56
CA LYS A 292 4.14 -7.38 9.66
C LYS A 292 4.10 -8.85 9.20
N VAL A 293 3.07 -9.21 8.43
CA VAL A 293 2.94 -10.56 7.86
C VAL A 293 4.07 -10.82 6.87
N GLN A 294 4.40 -9.86 6.00
CA GLN A 294 5.52 -9.95 5.07
C GLN A 294 6.86 -10.09 5.80
N ASP A 295 7.10 -9.28 6.83
CA ASP A 295 8.32 -9.33 7.65
C ASP A 295 8.45 -10.68 8.38
N PHE A 296 7.33 -11.25 8.87
CA PHE A 296 7.28 -12.59 9.46
C PHE A 296 7.64 -13.69 8.44
N PHE A 297 7.03 -13.69 7.25
CA PHE A 297 7.38 -14.68 6.24
C PHE A 297 8.82 -14.53 5.73
N ASN A 298 9.31 -13.29 5.63
CA ASN A 298 10.69 -13.04 5.23
C ASN A 298 11.68 -13.47 6.32
N SER A 299 11.34 -13.34 7.62
CA SER A 299 12.18 -13.86 8.69
C SER A 299 12.26 -15.38 8.67
N LEU A 300 11.16 -16.07 8.34
CA LEU A 300 11.16 -17.52 8.14
C LEU A 300 12.04 -17.94 6.96
N LYS A 301 11.99 -17.21 5.83
CA LYS A 301 12.83 -17.47 4.64
C LYS A 301 14.32 -17.22 4.88
N GLY A 302 14.65 -16.26 5.72
CA GLY A 302 16.05 -15.86 6.00
C GLY A 302 16.81 -16.85 6.89
N GLN A 303 16.12 -17.79 7.52
CA GLN A 303 16.75 -18.85 8.32
C GLN A 303 17.09 -20.03 7.39
N PRO A 304 18.38 -20.34 7.13
CA PRO A 304 18.78 -21.36 6.14
C PRO A 304 18.21 -22.75 6.40
N ASN A 305 17.92 -23.07 7.67
CA ASN A 305 17.34 -24.34 8.10
C ASN A 305 15.89 -24.20 8.58
N GLY A 306 15.29 -23.00 8.48
CA GLY A 306 14.01 -22.65 9.08
C GLY A 306 14.01 -22.75 10.61
N ILE A 307 13.11 -22.02 11.28
CA ILE A 307 12.68 -22.44 12.62
C ILE A 307 11.56 -23.44 12.38
N THR A 308 11.86 -24.72 12.55
CA THR A 308 10.86 -25.78 12.50
C THR A 308 10.17 -25.89 13.86
N ILE A 309 8.99 -26.52 13.90
CA ILE A 309 8.34 -26.88 15.18
C ILE A 309 9.30 -27.75 16.00
N ASP A 310 10.02 -28.66 15.36
CA ASP A 310 11.02 -29.51 16.02
C ASP A 310 12.15 -28.68 16.65
N SER A 311 12.62 -27.63 15.97
CA SER A 311 13.61 -26.70 16.53
C SER A 311 13.09 -25.95 17.77
N LEU A 312 11.80 -25.57 17.78
CA LEU A 312 11.18 -24.94 18.96
C LEU A 312 10.98 -25.92 20.12
N LEU A 313 10.58 -27.16 19.81
CA LEU A 313 10.45 -28.23 20.81
C LEU A 313 11.82 -28.55 21.43
N GLN A 314 12.85 -28.73 20.60
CA GLN A 314 14.21 -28.95 21.07
C GLN A 314 14.74 -27.79 21.93
N LEU A 315 14.42 -26.55 21.57
CA LEU A 315 14.77 -25.39 22.40
C LEU A 315 14.04 -25.44 23.76
N SER A 316 12.76 -25.82 23.78
CA SER A 316 11.98 -25.96 25.00
C SER A 316 12.53 -27.07 25.91
N GLU A 317 12.88 -28.22 25.33
CA GLU A 317 13.52 -29.32 26.04
C GLU A 317 14.87 -28.89 26.66
N ASN A 318 15.71 -28.19 25.90
CA ASN A 318 16.98 -27.67 26.41
C ASN A 318 16.80 -26.69 27.58
N ILE A 319 15.78 -25.83 27.53
CA ILE A 319 15.45 -24.92 28.63
C ILE A 319 15.00 -25.72 29.87
N GLN A 320 14.16 -26.74 29.70
CA GLN A 320 13.72 -27.59 30.81
C GLN A 320 14.90 -28.36 31.44
N GLN A 321 15.78 -28.95 30.63
CA GLN A 321 16.97 -29.64 31.13
C GLN A 321 17.90 -28.71 31.89
N ASN A 322 18.09 -27.48 31.41
CA ASN A 322 18.88 -26.47 32.11
C ASN A 322 18.24 -26.09 33.46
N GLN A 323 16.92 -25.94 33.52
CA GLN A 323 16.20 -25.67 34.78
C GLN A 323 16.34 -26.82 35.78
N LEU A 324 16.32 -28.07 35.32
CA LEU A 324 16.57 -29.24 36.16
C LEU A 324 17.99 -29.20 36.73
N LEU A 325 19.00 -28.96 35.88
CA LEU A 325 20.39 -28.84 36.32
C LEU A 325 20.60 -27.70 37.35
N PHE A 326 19.96 -26.54 37.14
CA PHE A 326 19.99 -25.45 38.11
C PHE A 326 19.34 -25.84 39.45
N SER A 327 18.22 -26.58 39.41
CA SER A 327 17.55 -27.08 40.61
C SER A 327 18.45 -28.06 41.38
N GLU A 328 19.07 -29.00 40.69
CA GLU A 328 20.02 -29.96 41.27
C GLU A 328 21.22 -29.25 41.90
N ASN A 329 21.81 -28.28 41.19
CA ASN A 329 22.91 -27.47 41.72
C ASN A 329 22.48 -26.66 42.94
N ALA A 330 21.27 -26.09 42.95
CA ALA A 330 20.76 -25.34 44.10
C ALA A 330 20.58 -26.24 45.32
N LEU A 331 20.04 -27.45 45.15
CA LEU A 331 19.94 -28.45 46.21
C LEU A 331 21.33 -28.85 46.74
N ALA A 332 22.29 -29.10 45.85
CA ALA A 332 23.66 -29.41 46.24
C ALA A 332 24.31 -28.26 47.03
N HIS A 333 24.11 -27.00 46.61
CA HIS A 333 24.58 -25.83 47.36
C HIS A 333 23.94 -25.71 48.75
N VAL A 334 22.63 -25.94 48.86
CA VAL A 334 21.93 -25.95 50.15
C VAL A 334 22.52 -27.01 51.08
N ASP A 335 22.82 -28.20 50.56
CA ASP A 335 23.42 -29.28 51.36
C ASP A 335 24.84 -28.95 51.83
N VAL A 336 25.66 -28.33 50.98
CA VAL A 336 27.00 -27.83 51.38
C VAL A 336 26.89 -26.78 52.48
N ILE A 337 25.95 -25.83 52.36
CA ILE A 337 25.71 -24.79 53.37
C ILE A 337 25.28 -25.43 54.70
N LYS A 338 24.38 -26.42 54.69
CA LYS A 338 23.96 -27.15 55.89
C LYS A 338 25.15 -27.85 56.57
N ARG A 339 26.00 -28.54 55.80
CA ARG A 339 27.19 -29.23 56.33
C ARG A 339 28.21 -28.26 56.94
N LEU A 340 28.42 -27.10 56.30
CA LEU A 340 29.25 -26.03 56.84
C LEU A 340 28.68 -25.50 58.15
N GLY A 341 27.36 -25.28 58.22
CA GLY A 341 26.67 -24.88 59.44
C GLY A 341 26.94 -25.84 60.60
N LEU A 342 26.71 -27.14 60.39
CA LEU A 342 27.00 -28.18 61.40
C LEU A 342 28.47 -28.20 61.82
N SER A 343 29.40 -28.04 60.88
CA SER A 343 30.84 -28.05 61.19
C SER A 343 31.25 -26.84 62.06
N VAL A 344 30.63 -25.67 61.81
CA VAL A 344 30.84 -24.46 62.62
C VAL A 344 30.25 -24.63 64.02
N GLU A 345 29.08 -25.25 64.14
CA GLU A 345 28.48 -25.59 65.44
C GLU A 345 29.41 -26.49 66.26
N THR A 346 29.90 -27.60 65.68
CA THR A 346 30.84 -28.50 66.34
C THR A 346 32.14 -27.80 66.75
N LEU A 347 32.70 -26.92 65.90
CA LEU A 347 33.89 -26.15 66.24
C LEU A 347 33.65 -25.23 67.43
N ASN A 348 32.49 -24.56 67.49
CA ASN A 348 32.12 -23.68 68.60
C ASN A 348 31.97 -24.46 69.91
N GLU A 349 31.44 -25.68 69.86
CA GLU A 349 31.36 -26.58 71.02
C GLU A 349 32.76 -26.93 71.54
N LEU A 350 33.67 -27.37 70.66
CA LEU A 350 35.06 -27.70 71.00
C LEU A 350 35.81 -26.49 71.60
N LEU A 351 35.63 -25.30 71.02
CA LEU A 351 36.22 -24.06 71.55
C LEU A 351 35.69 -23.72 72.95
N THR A 352 34.39 -23.96 73.19
CA THR A 352 33.76 -23.76 74.48
C THR A 352 34.31 -24.72 75.53
N GLU A 353 34.53 -25.98 75.16
CA GLU A 353 35.17 -26.99 76.02
C GLU A 353 36.62 -26.62 76.35
N LEU A 354 37.44 -26.29 75.35
CA LEU A 354 38.82 -25.86 75.54
C LEU A 354 38.93 -24.63 76.46
N SER A 355 38.02 -23.66 76.29
CA SER A 355 37.95 -22.46 77.14
C SER A 355 37.59 -22.79 78.60
N LYS A 356 36.80 -23.84 78.84
CA LYS A 356 36.52 -24.33 80.21
C LYS A 356 37.75 -25.02 80.81
N GLU A 357 38.50 -25.78 80.02
CA GLU A 357 39.72 -26.44 80.48
C GLU A 357 40.82 -25.45 80.85
N LEU A 358 41.05 -24.42 80.04
CA LEU A 358 42.05 -23.37 80.31
C LEU A 358 41.76 -22.52 81.56
N LYS A 359 40.53 -22.57 82.08
CA LYS A 359 40.12 -21.86 83.30
C LYS A 359 40.28 -22.70 84.58
N LYS A 360 40.53 -24.00 84.45
CA LYS A 360 40.90 -24.88 85.58
C LYS A 360 42.39 -24.78 85.82
#